data_AF-A0A1W1VTF0-F1
#
_entry.id   AF-A0A1W1VTF0-F1
#
_cell.length_a   1.000
_cell.length_b   1.000
_cell.length_c   1.000
_cell.angle_alpha   90.00
_cell.angle_beta   90.00
_cell.angle_gamma   90.00
#
_symmetry.space_group_name_H-M   'P 1'
#
loop_
_entity.id
_entity.type
_entity.pdbx_description
1 polymer ?
#
loop_
_entity_poly.entity_id
_entity_poly.type
_entity_poly.pdbx_seq_one_letter_code
_entity_poly.pdbx_strand_id
1 'polypeptide(L)' 'MTYTGHLFEHLLESKDIHVQELLKVTDLLIDGPFVNSKKDLNIPYRGSSNQRIIDVKESLKRKKTIIYEPNLKYVAEV' A
#
# COMPACT_ATOMS: atom_id res chain seq x y z
N MET A 1 -8.86 -1.28 -2.07
CA MET A 1 -7.41 -1.55 -1.93
C MET A 1 -6.84 -1.78 -3.32
N THR A 2 -5.71 -1.16 -3.64
CA THR A 2 -5.14 -1.09 -4.99
C THR A 2 -3.69 -1.58 -4.96
N TYR A 3 -3.25 -2.29 -6.00
CA TYR A 3 -1.87 -2.79 -6.15
C TYR A 3 -1.32 -2.23 -7.46
N THR A 4 -0.13 -1.63 -7.42
CA THR A 4 0.45 -0.97 -8.61
C THR A 4 1.88 -1.42 -8.91
N GLY A 5 2.63 -1.86 -7.91
CA GLY A 5 4.08 -2.11 -8.05
C GLY A 5 4.94 -0.83 -8.04
N HIS A 6 4.32 0.35 -8.03
CA HIS A 6 4.99 1.64 -7.95
C HIS A 6 5.02 2.15 -6.52
N LEU A 7 6.03 2.96 -6.18
CA LEU A 7 6.03 3.68 -4.90
C LEU A 7 4.96 4.76 -4.92
N PHE A 8 4.27 4.95 -3.79
CA PHE A 8 3.24 5.98 -3.63
C PHE A 8 3.73 7.36 -4.00
N GLU A 9 4.96 7.70 -3.63
CA GLU A 9 5.59 8.98 -3.93
C GLU A 9 5.71 9.22 -5.45
N HIS A 10 6.06 8.18 -6.22
CA HIS A 10 6.09 8.28 -7.69
C HIS A 10 4.69 8.45 -8.30
N LEU A 11 3.66 7.84 -7.70
CA LEU A 11 2.28 8.01 -8.17
C LEU A 11 1.77 9.42 -7.88
N LEU A 12 2.14 10.02 -6.73
CA LEU A 12 1.80 11.41 -6.41
C LEU A 12 2.41 12.39 -7.41
N GLU A 13 3.64 12.12 -7.87
CA GLU A 13 4.35 12.95 -8.86
C GLU A 13 3.86 12.73 -10.31
N SER A 14 3.03 11.71 -10.55
CA SER A 14 2.52 11.40 -11.88
C SER A 14 1.68 12.55 -12.45
N LYS A 15 1.97 12.94 -13.69
CA LYS A 15 1.17 13.90 -14.47
C LYS A 15 -0.06 13.28 -15.13
N ASP A 16 -0.21 11.96 -15.05
CA ASP A 16 -1.36 11.26 -15.59
C ASP A 16 -2.59 11.50 -14.70
N ILE A 17 -3.63 12.11 -15.28
CA ILE A 17 -4.87 12.42 -14.57
C ILE A 17 -5.56 11.16 -14.03
N HIS A 18 -5.45 10.03 -14.72
CA HIS A 18 -6.08 8.78 -14.30
C HIS A 18 -5.38 8.18 -13.09
N VAL A 19 -4.08 8.38 -12.94
CA VAL A 19 -3.35 8.01 -11.71
C VAL A 19 -3.84 8.85 -10.54
N GLN A 20 -4.01 10.15 -10.74
CA GLN A 20 -4.52 11.05 -9.70
C GLN A 20 -5.97 10.71 -9.31
N GLU A 21 -6.82 10.37 -10.29
CA GLU A 21 -8.18 9.89 -10.05
C GLU A 21 -8.19 8.56 -9.28
N LEU A 22 -7.33 7.62 -9.65
CA LEU A 22 -7.16 6.35 -8.94
C LEU A 22 -6.77 6.57 -7.47
N LEU A 23 -5.81 7.47 -7.20
CA LEU A 23 -5.39 7.78 -5.82
C LEU A 23 -6.54 8.40 -5.00
N LYS A 24 -7.39 9.24 -5.60
CA LYS A 24 -8.54 9.85 -4.90
C LYS A 24 -9.57 8.82 -4.43
N VAL A 25 -9.72 7.71 -5.15
CA VAL A 25 -10.69 6.65 -4.82
C VAL A 25 -10.08 5.45 -4.10
N THR A 26 -8.76 5.44 -3.91
CA THR A 26 -8.05 4.35 -3.21
C THR A 26 -7.98 4.64 -1.72
N ASP A 27 -8.50 3.73 -0.88
CA ASP A 27 -8.32 3.81 0.58
C ASP A 27 -6.92 3.34 1.02
N LEU A 28 -6.55 2.12 0.58
CA LEU A 28 -5.27 1.48 0.87
C LEU A 28 -4.55 1.16 -0.43
N LEU A 29 -3.28 1.54 -0.51
CA LEU A 29 -2.40 1.23 -1.65
C LEU A 29 -1.30 0.27 -1.18
N ILE A 30 -1.14 -0.83 -1.90
CA ILE A 30 0.01 -1.73 -1.76
C ILE A 30 1.04 -1.32 -2.79
N ASP A 31 2.16 -0.80 -2.29
CA ASP A 31 3.14 -0.08 -3.10
C ASP A 31 4.48 -0.84 -3.20
N GLY A 32 5.23 -0.54 -4.26
CA GLY A 32 6.53 -1.17 -4.55
C GLY A 32 6.45 -2.56 -5.21
N PRO A 33 7.54 -2.98 -5.89
CA PRO A 33 7.56 -4.22 -6.66
C PRO A 33 7.58 -5.46 -5.77
N PHE A 34 7.08 -6.57 -6.29
CA PHE A 34 7.30 -7.88 -5.68
C PHE A 34 8.77 -8.30 -5.85
N VAL A 35 9.39 -8.77 -4.77
CA VAL A 35 10.79 -9.23 -4.77
C VAL A 35 10.84 -10.66 -4.26
N ASN A 36 11.22 -11.61 -5.11
CA ASN A 36 11.18 -13.03 -4.76
C ASN A 36 12.04 -13.39 -3.54
N SER A 37 13.20 -12.75 -3.35
CA SER A 37 14.07 -12.96 -2.18
C SER A 37 13.47 -12.41 -0.87
N LYS A 38 12.42 -11.61 -0.96
CA LYS A 38 11.68 -11.04 0.18
C LYS A 38 10.26 -11.59 0.25
N LYS A 39 9.97 -12.67 -0.49
CA LYS A 39 8.67 -13.34 -0.48
C LYS A 39 8.32 -13.77 0.94
N ASP A 40 7.17 -13.34 1.42
CA ASP A 40 6.61 -13.73 2.70
C ASP A 40 5.10 -13.88 2.54
N LEU A 41 4.57 -15.06 2.86
CA LEU A 41 3.15 -15.40 2.72
C LEU A 41 2.37 -15.21 4.03
N ASN A 42 3.06 -14.90 5.13
CA ASN A 42 2.45 -14.69 6.45
C ASN A 42 2.10 -13.22 6.71
N ILE A 43 2.50 -12.30 5.82
CA ILE A 43 2.19 -10.87 5.93
C ILE A 43 0.86 -10.55 5.22
N PRO A 44 -0.07 -9.83 5.86
CA PRO A 44 -1.36 -9.53 5.25
C PRO A 44 -1.22 -8.62 4.02
N TYR A 45 -2.00 -8.93 2.98
CA TYR A 45 -2.21 -8.10 1.78
C TYR A 45 -0.97 -7.80 0.92
N ARG A 46 0.16 -8.44 1.17
CA ARG A 46 1.40 -8.26 0.38
C ARG A 46 2.10 -9.59 0.24
N GLY A 47 2.77 -9.79 -0.91
CA GLY A 47 3.50 -11.02 -1.18
C GLY A 47 4.99 -10.93 -0.83
N SER A 48 5.49 -9.72 -0.62
CA SER A 48 6.90 -9.44 -0.38
C SER A 48 7.08 -8.38 0.70
N SER A 49 8.00 -8.61 1.64
CA SER A 49 8.16 -7.79 2.85
C SER A 49 8.63 -6.35 2.59
N ASN A 50 9.13 -6.04 1.39
CA ASN A 50 9.44 -4.66 1.00
C ASN A 50 8.22 -3.85 0.57
N GLN A 51 7.08 -4.47 0.27
CA GLN A 51 5.90 -3.75 -0.16
C GLN A 51 5.27 -3.07 1.07
N ARG A 52 4.85 -1.81 0.94
CA ARG A 52 4.21 -1.08 2.05
C ARG A 52 2.70 -1.04 1.84
N ILE A 53 1.95 -0.96 2.92
CA ILE A 53 0.52 -0.66 2.88
C ILE A 53 0.39 0.81 3.26
N ILE A 54 -0.06 1.62 2.32
CA ILE A 54 -0.21 3.06 2.51
C ILE A 54 -1.67 3.39 2.78
N ASP A 55 -1.94 4.11 3.87
CA ASP A 55 -3.23 4.77 4.08
C ASP A 55 -3.27 6.02 3.20
N VAL A 56 -3.87 5.90 2.02
CA VAL A 56 -3.83 6.97 1.00
C VAL A 56 -4.61 8.19 1.49
N LYS A 57 -5.77 7.99 2.12
CA LYS A 57 -6.61 9.07 2.62
C LYS A 57 -5.89 9.89 3.67
N GLU A 58 -5.32 9.23 4.68
CA GLU A 58 -4.60 9.93 5.74
C GLU A 58 -3.28 10.52 5.23
N SER A 59 -2.63 9.86 4.27
CA SER A 59 -1.42 10.38 3.65
C SER A 59 -1.64 11.67 2.89
N LEU A 60 -2.70 11.73 2.08
CA LEU A 60 -3.08 12.94 1.33
C LEU A 60 -3.47 14.07 2.27
N LYS A 61 -4.25 13.77 3.32
CA LYS A 61 -4.68 14.75 4.32
C LYS A 61 -3.50 15.37 5.07
N ARG A 62 -2.52 14.56 5.47
CA ARG A 62 -1.33 15.00 6.23
C ARG A 62 -0.17 15.47 5.36
N LYS A 63 -0.27 15.33 4.04
CA LYS A 63 0.83 15.55 3.09
C LYS A 63 2.11 14.79 3.48
N LYS A 64 1.95 13.56 3.97
CA LYS A 64 3.03 12.69 4.43
C LYS A 64 2.63 11.24 4.22
N THR A 65 3.54 10.38 3.76
CA THR A 65 3.29 8.94 3.67
C THR A 65 2.98 8.34 5.04
N ILE A 66 1.76 7.84 5.23
CA ILE A 66 1.28 7.15 6.42
C ILE A 66 1.20 5.65 6.12
N ILE A 67 1.95 4.86 6.88
CA ILE A 67 1.93 3.41 6.80
C ILE A 67 0.74 2.88 7.58
N TYR A 68 -0.05 2.04 6.95
CA TYR A 68 -1.11 1.27 7.58
C TYR A 68 -0.54 -0.08 8.05
N GLU A 69 -0.66 -0.37 9.34
CA GLU A 69 -0.30 -1.68 9.89
C GLU A 69 -1.59 -2.48 10.19
N PRO A 70 -1.82 -3.62 9.52
CA PRO A 70 -2.96 -4.48 9.81
C PRO A 70 -2.90 -5.02 11.23
N ASN A 71 -3.96 -4.79 12.01
CA ASN A 71 -4.12 -5.47 13.30
C ASN A 71 -4.50 -6.93 13.09
N LEU A 72 -3.56 -7.85 13.30
CA LEU A 72 -3.83 -9.29 13.31
C LEU A 72 -4.48 -9.68 14.66
N LYS A 73 -5.80 -9.49 14.78
CA LYS A 73 -6.58 -9.92 15.97
C LYS A 73 -7.33 -11.24 15.80
N TYR A 74 -6.94 -12.09 14.86
CA TYR A 74 -7.51 -13.43 14.74
C TYR A 74 -6.40 -14.47 14.89
N VAL A 75 -6.03 -14.73 16.15
CA VAL A 75 -5.69 -16.09 16.55
C VAL A 75 -7.03 -16.74 16.91
N ALA A 76 -7.47 -17.70 16.10
CA ALA A 76 -8.47 -18.63 16.57
C ALA A 76 -7.84 -19.37 17.75
N GLU A 77 -8.32 -19.11 18.96
CA GLU A 77 -8.11 -20.05 20.06
C GLU A 77 -8.89 -21.32 19.68
N VAL A 78 -8.12 -22.37 19.34
CA VAL A 78 -8.44 -23.81 19.26
C VAL A 78 -9.85 -24.22 18.84
#